data_AF-A0A966VDB4-F1
#
_entry.id   AF-A0A966VDB4-F1
#
_cell.length_a   1.000
_cell.length_b   1.000
_cell.length_c   1.000
_cell.angle_alpha   90.00
_cell.angle_beta   90.00
_cell.angle_gamma   90.00
#
_symmetry.space_group_name_H-M   'P 1'
#
loop_
_entity.id
_entity.type
_entity.pdbx_description
1 polymer ?
#
loop_
_entity_poly.entity_id
_entity_poly.type
_entity_poly.pdbx_seq_one_letter_code
_entity_poly.pdbx_strand_id
1 'polypeptide(L)'
;MNCSQCNQPIEPERIDLGFTRCKGCAFDRPEPKVKGAMTYHHKTAGSLNVMAPESYDHFKKLSRRVGQRSTLRNVLHSGGRLV
;
A
#
# COMPACT_ATOMS: atom_id res chain seq x y z
N MET A 1 -17.13 18.54 -17.74
CA MET A 1 -16.03 17.59 -18.03
C MET A 1 -16.57 16.19 -17.89
N ASN A 2 -16.27 15.28 -18.82
CA ASN A 2 -16.86 13.94 -18.84
C ASN A 2 -15.89 12.92 -18.24
N CYS A 3 -16.43 11.91 -17.55
CA CYS A 3 -15.66 10.85 -16.92
C CYS A 3 -14.98 9.99 -17.99
N SER A 4 -13.67 9.77 -17.84
CA SER A 4 -12.86 8.93 -18.76
C SER A 4 -13.29 7.45 -18.83
N GLN A 5 -14.11 6.96 -17.90
CA GLN A 5 -14.53 5.56 -17.81
C GLN A 5 -15.97 5.32 -18.26
N CYS A 6 -16.91 6.16 -17.83
CA CYS A 6 -18.34 5.97 -18.08
C CYS A 6 -18.98 7.08 -18.93
N ASN A 7 -18.21 8.08 -19.37
CA ASN A 7 -18.66 9.25 -20.13
C ASN A 7 -19.77 10.10 -19.48
N GLN A 8 -20.15 9.80 -18.23
CA GLN A 8 -21.07 10.61 -17.43
C GLN A 8 -20.41 11.94 -16.98
N PRO A 9 -21.20 12.99 -16.70
CA PRO A 9 -20.66 14.23 -16.15
C PRO A 9 -19.96 13.98 -14.81
N ILE A 10 -18.77 14.54 -14.64
CA ILE A 10 -18.04 14.51 -13.37
C ILE A 10 -18.62 15.59 -12.44
N GLU A 11 -18.72 15.27 -11.16
CA GLU A 11 -19.13 16.20 -10.11
C GLU A 11 -18.17 17.40 -10.02
N PRO A 12 -18.65 18.64 -9.88
CA PRO A 12 -17.82 19.85 -9.98
C PRO A 12 -16.68 19.87 -8.95
N GLU A 13 -16.97 19.49 -7.70
CA GLU A 13 -15.97 19.40 -6.61
C GLU A 13 -14.78 18.50 -6.96
N ARG A 14 -15.01 17.45 -7.76
CA ARG A 14 -13.95 16.53 -8.19
C ARG A 14 -13.09 17.12 -9.29
N ILE A 15 -13.68 17.95 -10.15
CA ILE A 15 -12.96 18.69 -11.19
C ILE A 15 -12.02 19.70 -10.53
N ASP A 16 -12.47 20.39 -9.49
CA ASP A 16 -11.66 21.36 -8.73
C ASP A 16 -10.44 20.70 -8.07
N LEU A 17 -10.58 19.45 -7.64
CA LEU A 17 -9.49 18.63 -7.09
C LEU A 17 -8.60 17.97 -8.16
N GLY A 18 -8.86 18.22 -9.45
CA GLY A 18 -8.09 17.68 -10.57
C GLY A 18 -8.36 16.21 -10.92
N PHE A 19 -9.47 15.64 -10.45
CA PHE A 19 -9.81 14.26 -10.77
C PHE A 19 -10.46 14.12 -12.15
N THR A 20 -10.11 13.04 -12.85
CA THR A 20 -10.58 12.73 -14.22
C THR A 20 -11.69 11.68 -14.27
N ARG A 21 -12.14 11.20 -13.10
CA ARG A 21 -13.17 10.16 -12.94
C ARG A 21 -14.26 10.62 -11.99
N CYS A 22 -15.51 10.31 -12.34
CA CYS A 22 -16.67 10.52 -11.47
C CYS A 22 -16.58 9.68 -10.19
N LYS A 23 -17.39 10.02 -9.19
CA LYS A 23 -17.42 9.32 -7.91
C LYS A 23 -17.68 7.82 -8.08
N GLY A 24 -18.69 7.44 -8.86
CA GLY A 24 -19.05 6.03 -9.08
C GLY A 24 -17.86 5.19 -9.59
N CYS A 25 -17.25 5.62 -10.70
CA CYS A 25 -16.10 4.90 -11.27
C CYS A 25 -14.88 4.87 -10.33
N ALA A 26 -14.68 5.90 -9.52
CA ALA A 26 -13.58 5.93 -8.56
C ALA A 26 -13.77 4.91 -7.41
N PHE A 27 -15.01 4.63 -7.00
CA PHE A 27 -15.32 3.64 -5.98
C PHE A 27 -15.42 2.22 -6.54
N ASP A 28 -15.93 2.04 -7.76
CA ASP A 28 -16.04 0.73 -8.40
C ASP A 28 -14.68 0.13 -8.76
N ARG A 29 -13.73 0.98 -9.19
CA ARG A 29 -12.38 0.58 -9.56
C ARG A 29 -11.36 1.51 -8.88
N PRO A 30 -11.13 1.33 -7.58
CA PRO A 30 -10.22 2.18 -6.84
C PRO A 30 -8.80 1.97 -7.36
N GLU A 31 -8.11 3.07 -7.62
CA GLU A 31 -6.69 3.00 -7.97
C GLU A 31 -5.89 2.53 -6.74
N PRO A 32 -4.92 1.62 -6.94
CA PRO A 32 -4.08 1.13 -5.85
C PRO A 32 -3.33 2.30 -5.22
N LYS A 33 -3.66 2.62 -3.97
CA LYS A 33 -2.99 3.69 -3.23
C LYS A 33 -1.52 3.33 -3.01
N VAL A 34 -0.62 4.25 -3.35
CA VAL A 34 0.79 4.12 -2.97
C VAL A 34 0.92 3.99 -1.45
N LYS A 35 1.80 3.09 -1.01
CA LYS A 35 2.08 2.87 0.41
C LYS A 35 3.49 3.39 0.71
N GLY A 36 3.70 3.87 1.93
CA GLY A 36 4.98 4.42 2.37
C GLY A 36 5.51 3.73 3.62
N ALA A 37 6.82 3.60 3.72
CA ALA A 37 7.51 3.22 4.95
C ALA A 37 8.56 4.27 5.31
N MET A 38 8.63 4.61 6.60
CA MET A 38 9.68 5.46 7.11
C MET A 38 10.96 4.64 7.31
N THR A 39 12.05 5.06 6.70
CA THR A 39 13.36 4.43 6.80
C THR A 39 14.37 5.43 7.36
N TYR A 40 15.23 4.97 8.27
CA TYR A 40 16.26 5.81 8.87
C TYR A 40 17.62 5.31 8.40
N HIS A 41 18.25 6.04 7.48
CA HIS A 41 19.59 5.69 6.99
C HIS A 41 20.68 6.10 7.99
N HIS A 42 20.46 7.21 8.71
CA HIS A 42 21.31 7.72 9.79
C HIS A 42 20.47 8.24 10.96
N LYS A 43 21.12 8.68 12.04
CA LYS A 43 20.50 9.10 13.32
C LYS A 43 19.35 10.12 13.16
N THR A 44 19.40 10.98 12.14
CA THR A 44 18.46 12.09 11.95
C THR A 44 17.77 12.11 10.59
N ALA A 45 18.16 11.25 9.65
CA ALA A 45 17.66 11.27 8.28
C ALA A 45 16.56 10.21 8.08
N GLY A 46 15.35 10.53 8.58
CA GLY A 46 14.15 9.79 8.24
C GLY A 46 13.73 10.10 6.80
N SER A 47 13.76 9.10 5.93
CA SER A 47 13.26 9.17 4.55
C SER A 47 11.94 8.41 4.42
N LEU A 48 11.03 8.92 3.59
CA LEU A 48 9.82 8.21 3.21
C LEU A 48 10.09 7.42 1.93
N ASN A 49 10.15 6.10 2.04
CA ASN A 49 10.19 5.22 0.89
C ASN A 49 8.76 4.95 0.41
N VAL A 50 8.39 5.55 -0.73
CA VAL A 50 7.10 5.36 -1.40
C VAL A 50 7.19 4.16 -2.33
N MET A 51 6.20 3.27 -2.26
CA MET A 51 6.22 1.98 -2.93
C MET A 51 4.81 1.54 -3.35
N ALA A 52 4.74 0.66 -4.34
CA ALA A 52 3.48 0.03 -4.75
C ALA A 52 2.95 -0.87 -3.62
N PRO A 53 1.62 -1.12 -3.55
CA PRO A 53 1.03 -1.99 -2.52
C PRO A 53 1.68 -3.36 -2.38
N GLU A 54 2.01 -4.00 -3.50
CA GLU A 54 2.62 -5.33 -3.53
C GLU A 54 4.04 -5.32 -2.95
N SER A 55 4.85 -4.35 -3.39
CA SER A 55 6.21 -4.16 -2.88
C SER A 55 6.20 -3.84 -1.38
N TYR A 56 5.23 -3.05 -0.92
CA TYR A 56 5.05 -2.76 0.50
C TYR A 56 4.68 -3.99 1.32
N ASP A 57 3.84 -4.89 0.81
CA ASP A 57 3.46 -6.09 1.54
C ASP A 57 4.67 -7.03 1.72
N HIS A 58 5.54 -7.12 0.72
CA HIS A 58 6.82 -7.81 0.84
C HIS A 58 7.77 -7.11 1.84
N PHE A 59 7.95 -5.80 1.70
CA PHE A 59 8.77 -4.99 2.61
C PHE A 59 8.32 -5.14 4.07
N LYS A 60 7.01 -5.11 4.33
CA LYS A 60 6.42 -5.24 5.65
C LYS A 60 6.64 -6.63 6.23
N LYS A 61 6.58 -7.70 5.43
CA LYS A 61 6.88 -9.07 5.90
C LYS A 61 8.31 -9.19 6.42
N LEU A 62 9.27 -8.55 5.74
CA LEU A 62 10.69 -8.61 6.09
C LEU A 62 11.09 -7.65 7.22
N SER A 63 10.60 -6.40 7.17
CA SER A 63 11.01 -5.33 8.09
C SER A 63 10.26 -5.35 9.42
N ARG A 64 9.05 -5.93 9.47
CA ARG A 64 8.26 -5.97 10.70
C ARG A 64 8.94 -6.85 11.73
N ARG A 65 9.42 -6.21 12.80
CA ARG A 65 9.92 -6.90 13.99
C ARG A 65 8.77 -7.62 14.68
N VAL A 66 8.67 -8.92 14.48
CA VAL A 66 7.80 -9.80 15.26
C VAL A 66 8.71 -10.67 16.10
N GLY A 67 8.65 -10.50 17.43
CA GLY A 67 9.37 -11.36 18.35
C GLY A 67 9.02 -12.83 18.13
N GLN A 68 9.97 -13.72 18.40
CA GLN A 68 9.73 -15.15 18.36
C GLN A 68 8.65 -15.51 19.38
N ARG A 69 7.46 -15.89 18.92
CA ARG A 69 6.34 -16.22 19.81
C ARG A 69 6.54 -17.57 20.53
N SER A 70 7.40 -18.44 20.00
CA SER A 70 7.82 -19.69 20.66
C SER A 70 9.22 -20.10 20.22
N THR A 71 9.98 -20.69 21.15
CA THR A 71 11.32 -21.26 20.93
C THR A 71 11.30 -22.48 20.00
N LEU A 72 10.18 -23.21 19.96
CA LEU A 72 10.01 -24.41 19.13
C LEU A 72 10.01 -24.14 17.61
N ARG A 73 9.89 -22.88 17.18
CA ARG A 73 9.87 -22.52 15.75
C ARG A 73 11.20 -22.78 15.03
N ASN A 74 12.32 -22.78 15.75
CA ASN A 74 13.66 -23.04 15.21
C ASN A 74 14.14 -24.49 15.42
N VAL A 75 13.39 -25.30 16.17
CA VAL A 75 13.80 -26.67 16.55
C VAL A 75 13.42 -27.67 15.47
N LEU A 76 12.40 -27.37 14.66
CA LEU A 76 11.99 -28.21 13.54
C LEU A 76 12.79 -27.81 12.28
N HIS A 77 13.50 -28.76 11.68
CA HIS A 77 14.29 -28.59 10.45
C HIS A 77 13.44 -28.09 9.26
N SER A 78 12.11 -28.22 9.36
CA SER A 78 11.09 -27.71 8.44
C SER A 78 10.15 -26.72 9.12
N GLY A 79 10.70 -25.80 9.93
CA GLY A 79 9.99 -24.84 10.79
C GLY A 79 8.80 -24.17 10.10
N GLY A 80 7.60 -24.62 10.49
CA GLY A 80 6.35 -24.35 9.81
C GLY A 80 6.06 -22.87 9.54
N ARG A 81 6.01 -22.55 8.25
CA ARG A 81 4.94 -21.76 7.64
C ARG A 81 4.89 -22.09 6.13
N LEU A 82 4.36 -23.26 5.81
CA LEU A 82 3.60 -23.38 4.58
C LEU A 82 2.19 -22.89 4.92
N VAL A 83 1.60 -22.12 4.01
CA VAL A 83 0.37 -21.31 4.13
C VAL A 83 0.59 -19.87 4.61
#